data_AF-A0A933FQ44-F1
#
_entry.id   AF-A0A933FQ44-F1
#
_cell.length_a   1.000
_cell.length_b   1.000
_cell.length_c   1.000
_cell.angle_alpha   90.00
_cell.angle_beta   90.00
_cell.angle_gamma   90.00
#
_symmetry.space_group_name_H-M   'P 1'
#
loop_
_entity.id
_entity.type
_entity.pdbx_description
1 polymer ?
#
loop_
_entity_poly.entity_id
_entity_poly.type
_entity_poly.pdbx_seq_one_letter_code
_entity_poly.pdbx_strand_id
1 'polypeptide(L)'
;MVSFYSLVSASLLSSFLLSGCSPLYVIRAAYEEGKILWRREPIEAVLQNPDLDPGQREKFKLVLEVREYARERLKMNVGGSYASYSYVDRPALTYLVLAAAKTELTPYTWWFLFVGRVHYKGFFSEEAAKAEADSLANRG
;
A
#
# COMPACT_ATOMS: atom_id res chain seq x y z
N MET A 1 12.67 35.89 23.41
CA MET A 1 13.61 34.80 23.03
C MET A 1 12.88 33.55 22.52
N VAL A 2 11.82 33.08 23.19
CA VAL A 2 11.04 31.88 22.78
C VAL A 2 10.45 31.99 21.35
N SER A 3 9.95 33.16 20.96
CA SER A 3 9.36 33.39 19.63
C SER A 3 10.37 33.24 18.47
N PHE A 4 11.64 33.58 18.68
CA PHE A 4 12.70 33.43 17.66
C PHE A 4 13.07 31.96 17.46
N TYR A 5 13.20 31.19 18.53
CA TYR A 5 13.45 29.74 18.44
C TYR A 5 12.25 28.99 17.85
N SER A 6 11.00 29.41 18.15
CA SER A 6 9.80 28.86 17.51
C SER A 6 9.73 29.17 16.01
N LEU A 7 10.13 30.37 15.58
CA LEU A 7 10.18 30.73 14.16
C LEU A 7 11.28 29.97 13.42
N VAL A 8 12.46 29.84 14.01
CA VAL A 8 13.58 29.08 13.41
C VAL A 8 13.25 27.60 13.31
N SER A 9 12.66 26.99 14.35
CA SER A 9 12.23 25.59 14.32
C SER A 9 11.09 25.34 13.34
N ALA A 10 10.10 26.24 13.26
CA ALA A 10 9.05 26.17 12.24
C ALA A 10 9.60 26.28 10.81
N SER A 11 10.59 27.16 10.58
CA SER A 11 11.21 27.34 9.26
C SER A 11 12.09 26.14 8.86
N LEU A 12 12.81 25.53 9.81
CA LEU A 12 13.56 24.29 9.60
C LEU A 12 12.64 23.11 9.30
N LEU A 13 11.53 22.98 10.04
CA LEU A 13 10.54 21.94 9.82
C LEU A 13 9.85 22.11 8.46
N SER A 14 9.52 23.35 8.08
CA SER A 14 8.97 23.68 6.77
C SER A 14 9.93 23.29 5.64
N SER A 15 11.21 23.69 5.71
CA SER A 15 12.21 23.33 4.69
C SER A 15 12.43 21.81 4.59
N PHE A 16 12.27 21.08 5.68
CA PHE A 16 12.38 19.61 5.70
C PHE A 16 11.13 18.92 5.12
N LEU A 17 9.94 19.50 5.30
CA LEU A 17 8.69 19.01 4.70
C LEU A 17 8.61 19.32 3.20
N LEU A 18 9.22 20.42 2.75
CA LEU A 18 9.29 20.84 1.35
C LEU A 18 10.42 20.15 0.55
N SER A 19 11.41 19.55 1.21
CA SER A 19 12.52 18.84 0.54
C SER A 19 12.20 17.38 0.19
N GLY A 20 11.08 16.83 0.68
CA GLY A 20 10.53 15.60 0.14
C GLY A 20 9.91 15.86 -1.23
N CYS A 21 10.38 15.21 -2.29
CA CYS A 21 9.77 15.35 -3.63
C CYS A 21 8.34 14.77 -3.72
N SER A 22 7.77 14.20 -2.65
CA SER A 22 6.44 13.58 -2.69
C SER A 22 5.71 13.43 -1.33
N PRO A 23 5.69 14.42 -0.41
CA PRO A 23 5.02 14.30 0.89
C PRO A 23 3.53 14.00 0.74
N LEU A 24 2.86 14.62 -0.23
CA LEU A 24 1.44 14.40 -0.49
C LEU A 24 1.15 12.96 -0.92
N TYR A 25 2.01 12.36 -1.74
CA TYR A 25 1.89 10.96 -2.14
C TYR A 25 1.98 10.02 -0.93
N VAL A 26 2.96 10.24 -0.04
CA VAL A 26 3.15 9.39 1.14
C VAL A 26 1.96 9.51 2.10
N ILE A 27 1.44 10.72 2.32
CA ILE A 27 0.25 10.94 3.16
C ILE A 27 -0.96 10.22 2.56
N ARG A 28 -1.17 10.33 1.25
CA ARG A 28 -2.27 9.63 0.58
C ARG A 28 -2.14 8.11 0.68
N ALA A 29 -0.93 7.59 0.51
CA ALA A 29 -0.68 6.16 0.65
C ALA A 29 -0.95 5.67 2.08
N ALA A 30 -0.51 6.42 3.09
CA ALA A 30 -0.79 6.11 4.49
C ALA A 30 -2.29 6.14 4.80
N TYR A 31 -3.03 7.10 4.24
CA TYR A 31 -4.47 7.19 4.41
C TYR A 31 -5.21 5.99 3.81
N GLU A 32 -4.91 5.61 2.57
CA GLU A 32 -5.57 4.49 1.90
C GLU A 32 -5.23 3.14 2.55
N GLU A 33 -3.97 2.93 2.92
CA GLU A 33 -3.57 1.72 3.65
C GLU A 33 -4.22 1.67 5.05
N GLY A 34 -4.24 2.81 5.75
CA GLY A 34 -4.93 2.91 7.04
C GLY A 34 -6.41 2.57 6.94
N LYS A 35 -7.09 3.01 5.87
CA LYS A 35 -8.49 2.67 5.59
C LYS A 35 -8.70 1.17 5.37
N ILE A 36 -7.78 0.49 4.67
CA ILE A 36 -7.81 -0.96 4.47
C ILE A 36 -7.62 -1.69 5.81
N LEU A 37 -6.60 -1.31 6.57
CA LEU A 37 -6.30 -1.92 7.87
C LEU A 37 -7.43 -1.74 8.88
N TRP A 38 -8.13 -0.60 8.83
CA TRP A 38 -9.27 -0.32 9.71
C TRP A 38 -10.51 -1.15 9.37
N ARG A 39 -10.72 -1.50 8.09
CA ARG A 39 -11.87 -2.28 7.60
C ARG A 39 -11.66 -3.79 7.68
N ARG A 40 -10.55 -4.27 8.25
CA ARG A 40 -10.26 -5.70 8.32
C ARG A 40 -11.22 -6.42 9.28
N GLU A 41 -11.67 -7.59 8.87
CA GLU A 41 -12.53 -8.47 9.66
C GLU A 41 -11.95 -9.88 9.69
N PRO A 42 -12.06 -10.62 10.80
CA PRO A 42 -11.67 -12.04 10.85
C PRO A 42 -12.46 -12.85 9.82
N ILE A 43 -11.80 -13.75 9.11
CA ILE A 43 -12.46 -14.56 8.07
C ILE A 43 -13.58 -15.42 8.67
N GLU A 44 -13.40 -15.91 9.89
CA GLU A 44 -14.39 -16.68 10.64
C GLU A 44 -15.67 -15.87 10.91
N ALA A 45 -15.54 -14.56 11.13
CA ALA A 45 -16.68 -13.66 11.32
C ALA A 45 -17.39 -13.38 9.98
N VAL A 46 -16.63 -13.14 8.91
CA VAL A 46 -17.17 -12.95 7.55
C VAL A 46 -17.98 -14.17 7.10
N LEU A 47 -17.53 -15.38 7.44
CA LEU A 47 -18.24 -16.63 7.13
C LEU A 47 -19.61 -16.77 7.82
N GLN A 48 -19.88 -16.02 8.89
CA GLN A 48 -21.19 -16.02 9.56
C GLN A 48 -22.25 -15.21 8.80
N ASN A 49 -21.85 -14.37 7.84
CA ASN A 49 -22.78 -13.59 7.04
C ASN A 49 -23.59 -14.53 6.11
N PRO A 50 -24.94 -14.59 6.21
CA PRO A 50 -25.76 -15.43 5.34
C PRO A 50 -25.74 -14.99 3.88
N ASP A 51 -25.56 -13.68 3.62
CA ASP A 51 -25.60 -13.09 2.28
C ASP A 51 -24.24 -13.12 1.55
N LEU A 52 -23.24 -13.77 2.15
CA LEU A 52 -21.92 -13.92 1.53
C LEU A 52 -21.99 -14.75 0.26
N ASP A 53 -21.43 -14.22 -0.83
CA ASP A 53 -21.32 -14.90 -2.12
C ASP A 53 -20.77 -16.34 -1.96
N PRO A 54 -21.42 -17.36 -2.54
CA PRO A 54 -20.99 -18.74 -2.38
C PRO A 54 -19.54 -18.99 -2.82
N GLY A 55 -19.09 -18.35 -3.91
CA GLY A 55 -17.72 -18.47 -4.40
C GLY A 55 -16.71 -17.83 -3.45
N GLN A 56 -17.04 -16.71 -2.83
CA GLN A 56 -16.22 -16.11 -1.76
C GLN A 56 -16.17 -17.00 -0.52
N ARG A 57 -17.30 -17.59 -0.11
CA ARG A 57 -17.39 -18.50 1.03
C ARG A 57 -16.46 -19.70 0.86
N GLU A 58 -16.44 -20.32 -0.32
CA GLU A 58 -15.54 -21.44 -0.62
C GLU A 58 -14.07 -21.04 -0.52
N LYS A 59 -13.70 -19.88 -1.09
CA LYS A 59 -12.32 -19.36 -1.02
C LYS A 59 -11.89 -19.12 0.43
N PHE A 60 -12.75 -18.54 1.26
CA PHE A 60 -12.44 -18.30 2.67
C PHE A 60 -12.28 -19.59 3.47
N LYS A 61 -13.13 -20.60 3.24
CA LYS A 61 -12.96 -21.93 3.85
C LYS A 61 -11.62 -22.54 3.45
N LEU A 62 -11.27 -22.49 2.17
CA LEU A 62 -9.99 -22.99 1.69
C LEU A 62 -8.80 -22.30 2.36
N VAL A 63 -8.84 -20.97 2.55
CA VAL A 63 -7.79 -20.24 3.26
C VAL A 63 -7.63 -20.76 4.69
N LEU A 64 -8.73 -20.99 5.41
CA LEU A 64 -8.68 -21.54 6.77
C LEU A 64 -8.13 -22.96 6.79
N GLU A 65 -8.56 -23.83 5.87
CA GLU A 65 -8.05 -25.21 5.76
C GLU A 65 -6.54 -25.23 5.45
N VAL A 66 -6.06 -24.36 4.56
CA VAL A 66 -4.62 -24.24 4.25
C VAL A 66 -3.84 -23.73 5.46
N ARG A 67 -4.40 -22.79 6.25
CA ARG A 67 -3.80 -22.33 7.51
C ARG A 67 -3.68 -23.48 8.52
N GLU A 68 -4.72 -24.29 8.66
CA GLU A 68 -4.68 -25.48 9.52
C GLU A 68 -3.60 -26.47 9.05
N TYR A 69 -3.56 -26.77 7.75
CA TYR A 69 -2.55 -27.66 7.17
C TYR A 69 -1.12 -27.14 7.41
N ALA A 70 -0.86 -25.85 7.18
CA ALA A 70 0.45 -25.26 7.40
C ALA A 70 0.88 -25.36 8.88
N ARG A 71 -0.05 -25.22 9.82
CA ARG A 71 0.23 -25.39 11.24
C ARG A 71 0.44 -26.85 11.63
N GLU A 72 -0.46 -27.74 11.24
CA GLU A 72 -0.50 -29.11 11.73
C GLU A 72 0.48 -30.03 11.00
N ARG A 73 0.62 -29.88 9.68
CA ARG A 73 1.42 -30.77 8.83
C ARG A 73 2.80 -30.20 8.56
N LEU A 74 2.88 -28.91 8.23
CA LEU A 74 4.15 -28.26 7.94
C LEU A 74 4.83 -27.69 9.20
N LYS A 75 4.15 -27.70 10.36
CA LYS A 75 4.66 -27.18 11.63
C LYS A 75 5.11 -25.70 11.56
N MET A 76 4.47 -24.92 10.68
CA MET A 76 4.76 -23.49 10.52
C MET A 76 4.07 -22.68 11.63
N ASN A 77 4.71 -21.59 12.05
CA ASN A 77 4.06 -20.58 12.88
C ASN A 77 3.14 -19.71 12.00
N VAL A 78 1.86 -20.07 11.93
CA VAL A 78 0.89 -19.39 11.06
C VAL A 78 0.38 -18.06 11.62
N GLY A 79 0.46 -17.83 12.93
CA GLY A 79 -0.01 -16.60 13.59
C GLY A 79 -1.31 -16.02 13.00
N GLY A 80 -1.29 -14.70 12.76
CA GLY A 80 -2.38 -13.96 12.09
C GLY A 80 -2.32 -13.95 10.54
N SER A 81 -1.34 -14.63 9.92
CA SER A 81 -1.11 -14.55 8.47
C SER A 81 -2.29 -15.11 7.66
N TYR A 82 -2.99 -14.28 6.89
CA TYR A 82 -4.22 -14.68 6.17
C TYR A 82 -5.41 -15.03 7.09
N ALA A 83 -5.45 -14.55 8.34
CA ALA A 83 -6.59 -14.77 9.25
C ALA A 83 -7.74 -13.77 9.09
N SER A 84 -7.50 -12.68 8.35
CA SER A 84 -8.44 -11.57 8.20
C SER A 84 -8.57 -11.13 6.76
N TYR A 85 -9.71 -10.58 6.43
CA TYR A 85 -10.08 -10.07 5.12
C TYR A 85 -10.46 -8.59 5.23
N SER A 86 -10.08 -7.78 4.25
CA SER A 86 -10.59 -6.41 4.11
C SER A 86 -11.25 -6.29 2.75
N TYR A 87 -12.55 -5.95 2.74
CA TYR A 87 -13.23 -5.66 1.49
C TYR A 87 -12.70 -4.36 0.88
N VAL A 88 -12.44 -4.40 -0.42
CA VAL A 88 -11.96 -3.26 -1.19
C VAL A 88 -13.02 -2.95 -2.25
N ASP A 89 -13.56 -1.74 -2.17
CA ASP A 89 -14.68 -1.23 -2.95
C ASP A 89 -14.26 -0.74 -4.36
N ARG A 90 -13.23 -1.38 -4.95
CA ARG A 90 -12.66 -1.03 -6.25
C ARG A 90 -12.03 -2.25 -6.95
N PRO A 91 -11.90 -2.22 -8.30
CA PRO A 91 -11.42 -3.37 -9.08
C PRO A 91 -10.01 -3.84 -8.73
N ALA A 92 -9.12 -2.92 -8.36
CA ALA A 92 -7.73 -3.21 -8.00
C ALA A 92 -7.38 -2.61 -6.65
N LEU A 93 -6.58 -3.33 -5.85
CA LEU A 93 -6.08 -2.85 -4.56
C LEU A 93 -5.21 -1.60 -4.75
N THR A 94 -4.29 -1.66 -5.72
CA THR A 94 -3.32 -0.62 -6.09
C THR A 94 -2.88 -0.80 -7.54
N TYR A 95 -2.43 0.28 -8.17
CA TYR A 95 -1.86 0.34 -9.52
C TYR A 95 -0.39 0.71 -9.40
N LEU A 96 0.50 -0.15 -9.91
CA LEU A 96 1.95 0.08 -9.83
C LEU A 96 2.46 0.70 -11.13
N VAL A 97 3.20 1.79 -11.01
CA VAL A 97 3.97 2.39 -12.11
C VAL A 97 5.42 1.97 -11.95
N LEU A 98 5.95 1.35 -13.00
CA LEU A 98 7.37 1.06 -13.19
C LEU A 98 7.79 1.76 -14.47
N ALA A 99 9.01 2.28 -14.50
CA ALA A 99 9.55 2.93 -15.68
C ALA A 99 11.02 2.53 -15.85
N ALA A 100 11.50 2.60 -17.09
CA ALA A 100 12.89 2.44 -17.48
C ALA A 100 13.12 3.29 -18.74
N ALA A 101 14.35 3.70 -18.99
CA ALA A 101 14.67 4.42 -20.22
C ALA A 101 14.46 3.53 -21.45
N LYS A 102 14.04 4.09 -22.58
CA LYS A 102 13.72 3.31 -23.79
C LYS A 102 14.85 2.38 -24.27
N THR A 103 16.11 2.77 -24.04
CA THR A 103 17.30 2.05 -24.52
C THR A 103 18.04 1.30 -23.42
N GLU A 104 17.52 1.26 -22.20
CA GLU A 104 18.21 0.67 -21.05
C GLU A 104 17.24 -0.13 -20.17
N LEU A 105 17.66 -1.30 -19.70
CA LEU A 105 16.89 -2.11 -18.75
C LEU A 105 17.19 -1.74 -17.30
N THR A 106 17.40 -0.44 -17.04
CA THR A 106 17.65 0.09 -15.70
C THR A 106 16.38 0.72 -15.16
N PRO A 107 15.85 0.26 -14.01
CA PRO A 107 14.60 0.77 -13.47
C PRO A 107 14.77 2.22 -13.00
N TYR A 108 13.82 3.06 -13.37
CA TYR A 108 13.62 4.36 -12.75
C TYR A 108 13.37 4.17 -11.24
N THR A 109 13.96 5.05 -10.44
CA THR A 109 13.80 5.00 -8.99
C THR A 109 13.25 6.29 -8.42
N TRP A 110 12.36 6.13 -7.44
CA TRP A 110 11.87 7.22 -6.61
C TRP A 110 12.58 7.15 -5.26
N TRP A 111 12.92 8.31 -4.70
CA TRP A 111 13.52 8.39 -3.37
C TRP A 111 12.51 8.89 -2.34
N PHE A 112 12.36 8.17 -1.23
CA PHE A 112 11.52 8.52 -0.10
C PHE A 112 12.36 8.56 1.18
N LEU A 113 12.08 9.53 2.07
CA LEU A 113 12.90 9.83 3.25
C LEU A 113 13.22 8.62 4.14
N PHE A 114 12.24 7.74 4.38
CA PHE A 114 12.41 6.57 5.27
C PHE A 114 12.65 5.26 4.53
N VAL A 115 12.15 5.12 3.30
CA VAL A 115 12.22 3.87 2.52
C VAL A 115 13.49 3.81 1.65
N GLY A 116 14.05 4.97 1.30
CA GLY A 116 15.15 5.07 0.35
C GLY A 116 14.67 5.00 -1.10
N ARG A 117 15.48 4.38 -1.98
CA ARG A 117 15.17 4.25 -3.40
C ARG A 117 14.31 3.02 -3.66
N VAL A 118 13.22 3.20 -4.40
CA VAL A 118 12.28 2.13 -4.77
C VAL A 118 12.08 2.11 -6.28
N HIS A 119 11.93 0.93 -6.87
CA HIS A 119 11.83 0.69 -8.32
C HIS A 119 10.40 0.75 -8.88
N TYR A 120 9.42 1.00 -8.02
CA TYR A 120 8.02 1.16 -8.41
C TYR A 120 7.36 2.20 -7.51
N LYS A 121 6.28 2.79 -8.02
CA LYS A 121 5.42 3.72 -7.27
C LYS A 121 3.98 3.25 -7.38
N GLY A 122 3.29 3.08 -6.25
CA GLY A 122 1.95 2.53 -6.17
C GLY A 122 0.88 3.59 -5.98
N PHE A 123 -0.22 3.49 -6.72
CA PHE A 123 -1.31 4.47 -6.75
C PHE A 123 -2.64 3.79 -6.46
N PHE A 124 -3.47 4.45 -5.68
CA PHE A 124 -4.82 3.96 -5.34
C PHE A 124 -5.92 4.42 -6.33
N SER A 125 -5.54 5.24 -7.32
CA SER A 125 -6.38 5.66 -8.45
C SER A 125 -5.65 5.34 -9.75
N GLU A 126 -6.39 4.78 -10.70
CA GLU A 126 -5.86 4.41 -12.01
C GLU A 126 -5.45 5.64 -12.81
N GLU A 127 -6.22 6.72 -12.70
CA GLU A 127 -5.99 7.99 -13.37
C GLU A 127 -4.66 8.61 -12.90
N ALA A 128 -4.39 8.58 -11.60
CA ALA A 128 -3.14 9.06 -11.04
C ALA A 128 -1.93 8.21 -11.50
N ALA A 129 -2.11 6.88 -11.59
CA ALA A 129 -1.08 5.98 -12.10
C ALA A 129 -0.77 6.28 -13.58
N LYS A 130 -1.81 6.46 -14.40
CA LYS A 130 -1.69 6.81 -15.82
C LYS A 130 -1.01 8.16 -16.01
N ALA A 131 -1.40 9.19 -15.25
CA ALA A 131 -0.77 10.50 -15.31
C ALA A 131 0.73 10.47 -14.97
N GLU A 132 1.14 9.68 -13.97
CA GLU A 132 2.56 9.48 -13.65
C GLU A 132 3.28 8.73 -14.78
N ALA A 133 2.68 7.66 -15.32
CA ALA A 133 3.24 6.91 -16.42
C ALA A 133 3.43 7.77 -17.68
N ASP A 134 2.44 8.58 -18.05
CA ASP A 134 2.50 9.50 -19.19
C ASP A 134 3.56 10.59 -18.97
N SER A 135 3.65 11.14 -17.75
CA SER A 135 4.68 12.10 -17.37
C SER A 135 6.08 11.52 -17.53
N LEU A 136 6.30 10.27 -17.13
CA LEU A 136 7.58 9.59 -17.29
C LEU A 136 7.87 9.24 -18.75
N ALA A 137 6.87 8.78 -19.51
CA ALA A 137 7.01 8.49 -20.94
C ALA A 137 7.40 9.74 -21.74
N ASN A 138 6.87 10.91 -21.37
CA ASN A 138 7.22 12.20 -22.00
C ASN A 138 8.64 12.68 -21.68
N ARG A 139 9.31 12.08 -20.68
CA ARG A 139 10.70 12.42 -20.30
C ARG A 139 11.76 11.60 -21.06
N GLY A 140 11.35 10.56 -21.79
CA GLY A 140 12.22 9.69 -22.61
C GLY A 140 12.67 8.41 -21.92
#